data_AF-A0AAU3NLX0-F1
#
_entry.id   AF-A0AAU3NLX0-F1
#
_cell.length_a   1.000
_cell.length_b   1.000
_cell.length_c   1.000
_cell.angle_alpha   90.00
_cell.angle_beta   90.00
_cell.angle_gamma   90.00
#
_symmetry.space_group_name_H-M   'P 1'
#
loop_
_entity.id
_entity.type
_entity.pdbx_description
1 polymer ?
#
loop_
_entity_poly.entity_id
_entity_poly.type
_entity_poly.pdbx_seq_one_letter_code
_entity_poly.pdbx_strand_id
1 'polypeptide(L)'
;MTAVEGFAHHLRQLHAAAGVPSTRQMAARTGYGKSTISEAFAGRRLPTWPVVEKLAAALGADADDLRDRWVAARGRPATVQPAPDWLTSVRTSADIPEIVTGLSLEDAVAVAPSDPKRAIASSWEVLRVCALQLAHCYYGDIPGSWSSNVVETYQRAEKDGLLPAGVAAVAHTVHYRHVEAQFPDKELPSTAELFQIIVLAYRLAWQARDVVEIYEETGKPQP
;
A
#
# COMPACT_ATOMS: atom_id res chain seq x y z
N MET A 1 -2.87 1.45 -26.78
CA MET A 1 -3.56 2.33 -25.83
C MET A 1 -2.82 2.24 -24.50
N THR A 2 -2.23 3.32 -24.02
CA THR A 2 -1.47 3.35 -22.76
C THR A 2 -2.40 3.29 -21.54
N ALA A 3 -1.88 2.99 -20.35
CA ALA A 3 -2.68 2.94 -19.12
C ALA A 3 -3.36 4.30 -18.82
N VAL A 4 -2.66 5.41 -19.12
CA VAL A 4 -3.17 6.79 -19.01
C VAL A 4 -4.29 7.06 -20.03
N GLU A 5 -4.13 6.61 -21.27
CA GLU A 5 -5.18 6.73 -22.30
C GLU A 5 -6.43 5.92 -21.95
N GLY A 6 -6.25 4.73 -21.37
CA GLY A 6 -7.34 3.89 -20.87
C GLY A 6 -8.12 4.56 -19.74
N PHE A 7 -7.42 5.18 -18.79
CA PHE A 7 -8.05 5.95 -17.71
C PHE A 7 -8.85 7.14 -18.24
N ALA A 8 -8.30 7.92 -19.17
CA ALA A 8 -9.02 9.02 -19.80
C ALA A 8 -10.22 8.55 -20.63
N HIS A 9 -10.14 7.38 -21.25
CA HIS A 9 -11.28 6.77 -21.94
C HIS A 9 -12.40 6.42 -20.95
N HIS A 10 -12.06 5.84 -19.80
CA HIS A 10 -13.04 5.56 -18.74
C HIS A 10 -13.70 6.83 -18.19
N LEU A 11 -12.92 7.90 -17.95
CA LEU A 11 -13.49 9.20 -17.58
C LEU A 11 -14.50 9.73 -18.61
N ARG A 12 -14.24 9.56 -19.92
CA ARG A 12 -15.19 9.95 -20.98
C ARG A 12 -16.46 9.08 -20.98
N GLN A 13 -16.36 7.80 -20.62
CA GLN A 13 -17.54 6.94 -20.46
C GLN A 13 -18.42 7.42 -19.28
N LEU A 14 -17.81 7.75 -18.14
CA LEU A 14 -18.52 8.33 -17.00
C LEU A 14 -19.16 9.67 -17.34
N HIS A 15 -18.45 10.49 -18.13
CA HIS A 15 -18.98 11.76 -18.63
C HIS A 15 -20.21 11.56 -19.52
N ALA A 16 -20.20 10.54 -20.38
CA ALA A 16 -21.36 10.17 -21.18
C ALA A 16 -22.52 9.64 -20.32
N ALA A 17 -22.23 8.76 -19.36
CA ALA A 17 -23.23 8.21 -18.42
C ALA A 17 -23.90 9.31 -17.57
N ALA A 18 -23.16 10.35 -17.20
CA ALA A 18 -23.66 11.52 -16.47
C ALA A 18 -24.46 12.51 -17.34
N GLY A 19 -24.73 12.20 -18.61
CA GLY A 19 -25.49 13.06 -19.53
C GLY A 19 -24.66 14.19 -20.16
N VAL A 20 -23.34 14.02 -20.27
CA VAL A 20 -22.42 14.95 -20.95
C VAL A 20 -22.49 16.38 -20.38
N PRO A 21 -22.31 16.58 -19.05
CA PRO A 21 -22.33 17.92 -18.46
C PRO A 21 -21.26 18.80 -19.11
N SER A 22 -21.61 20.06 -19.42
CA SER A 22 -20.68 20.99 -20.07
C SER A 22 -19.44 21.26 -19.20
N THR A 23 -18.31 21.57 -19.82
CA THR A 23 -17.08 21.95 -19.08
C THR A 23 -17.31 23.12 -18.13
N ARG A 24 -18.26 24.02 -18.43
CA ARG A 24 -18.67 25.12 -17.54
C ARG A 24 -19.38 24.61 -16.28
N GLN A 25 -20.29 23.65 -16.42
CA GLN A 25 -20.98 23.02 -15.29
C GLN A 25 -20.00 22.19 -14.44
N MET A 26 -19.09 21.46 -15.08
CA MET A 26 -18.06 20.71 -14.36
C MET A 26 -17.11 21.65 -13.60
N ALA A 27 -16.71 22.79 -14.17
CA ALA A 27 -15.90 23.78 -13.47
C ALA A 27 -16.59 24.33 -12.22
N ALA A 28 -17.90 24.61 -12.31
CA ALA A 28 -18.68 25.06 -11.16
C ALA A 28 -18.81 23.98 -10.07
N ARG A 29 -18.97 22.71 -10.44
CA ARG A 29 -19.12 21.58 -9.50
C ARG A 29 -17.80 21.15 -8.85
N THR A 30 -16.70 21.26 -9.57
CA THR A 30 -15.38 20.75 -9.13
C THR A 30 -14.48 21.82 -8.53
N GLY A 31 -14.72 23.09 -8.84
CA GLY A 31 -13.84 24.21 -8.47
C GLY A 31 -12.57 24.33 -9.34
N TYR A 32 -12.38 23.44 -10.32
CA TYR A 32 -11.23 23.48 -11.22
C TYR A 32 -11.53 24.22 -12.52
N GLY A 33 -10.49 24.84 -13.10
CA GLY A 33 -10.60 25.57 -14.36
C GLY A 33 -10.91 24.67 -15.56
N LYS A 34 -11.47 25.26 -16.62
CA LYS A 34 -11.85 24.55 -17.86
C LYS A 34 -10.65 23.83 -18.52
N SER A 35 -9.45 24.41 -18.44
CA SER A 35 -8.22 23.81 -18.97
C SER A 35 -7.88 22.51 -18.24
N THR A 36 -7.85 22.53 -16.90
CA THR A 36 -7.59 21.35 -16.07
C THR A 36 -8.59 20.22 -16.35
N ILE A 37 -9.86 20.56 -16.50
CA ILE A 37 -10.91 19.59 -16.80
C ILE A 37 -10.68 18.99 -18.19
N SER A 38 -10.44 19.82 -19.22
CA SER A 38 -10.16 19.36 -20.58
C SER A 38 -8.93 18.45 -20.64
N GLU A 39 -7.86 18.82 -19.93
CA GLU A 39 -6.64 18.01 -19.83
C GLU A 39 -6.90 16.65 -19.18
N ALA A 40 -7.76 16.61 -18.15
CA ALA A 40 -8.08 15.35 -17.47
C ALA A 40 -8.75 14.33 -18.39
N PHE A 41 -9.59 14.79 -19.34
CA PHE A 41 -10.22 13.93 -20.35
C PHE A 41 -9.35 13.70 -21.59
N ALA A 42 -8.20 14.37 -21.74
CA ALA A 42 -7.41 14.30 -22.98
C ALA A 42 -6.58 13.02 -23.10
N GLY A 43 -6.19 12.40 -21.98
CA GLY A 43 -5.35 11.19 -21.97
C GLY A 43 -3.87 11.42 -22.27
N ARG A 44 -3.40 12.68 -22.30
CA ARG A 44 -1.97 13.01 -22.47
C ARG A 44 -1.16 12.85 -21.19
N ARG A 45 -1.79 13.06 -20.03
CA ARG A 45 -1.17 12.97 -18.70
C ARG A 45 -2.21 12.49 -17.70
N LEU A 46 -1.80 11.70 -16.72
CA LEU A 46 -2.68 11.28 -15.65
C LEU A 46 -3.01 12.49 -14.75
N PRO A 47 -4.29 12.77 -14.47
CA PRO A 47 -4.69 13.84 -13.54
C PRO A 47 -4.22 13.52 -12.12
N THR A 48 -4.09 14.52 -11.25
CA THR A 48 -3.81 14.27 -9.83
C THR A 48 -5.05 13.69 -9.13
N TRP A 49 -4.83 12.91 -8.06
CA TRP A 49 -5.95 12.32 -7.31
C TRP A 49 -7.03 13.33 -6.87
N PRO A 50 -6.69 14.52 -6.33
CA PRO A 50 -7.69 15.52 -5.96
C PRO A 50 -8.56 16.02 -7.13
N VAL A 51 -8.05 15.99 -8.36
CA VAL A 51 -8.84 16.33 -9.56
C VAL A 51 -9.79 15.19 -9.90
N VAL A 52 -9.30 13.94 -9.85
CA VAL A 52 -10.09 12.73 -10.11
C VAL A 52 -11.25 12.58 -9.13
N GLU A 53 -10.99 12.75 -7.84
CA GLU A 53 -12.01 12.65 -6.79
C GLU A 53 -13.14 13.67 -6.99
N LYS A 54 -12.81 14.93 -7.31
CA LYS A 54 -13.82 15.95 -7.61
C LYS A 54 -14.59 15.65 -8.89
N LEU A 55 -13.93 15.10 -9.91
CA LEU A 55 -14.59 14.66 -11.14
C LEU A 55 -15.55 13.50 -10.87
N ALA A 56 -15.15 12.52 -10.06
CA ALA A 56 -16.01 11.41 -9.65
C ALA A 56 -17.30 11.93 -8.99
N ALA A 57 -17.16 12.83 -8.01
CA ALA A 57 -18.31 13.48 -7.37
C ALA A 57 -19.18 14.28 -8.36
N ALA A 58 -18.58 15.02 -9.29
CA ALA A 58 -19.32 15.83 -10.27
C ALA A 58 -20.05 15.00 -11.34
N LEU A 59 -19.56 13.79 -11.61
CA LEU A 59 -20.12 12.83 -12.56
C LEU A 59 -21.01 11.77 -11.90
N GLY A 60 -21.10 11.76 -10.56
CA GLY A 60 -21.87 10.75 -9.81
C GLY A 60 -21.25 9.35 -9.88
N ALA A 61 -19.94 9.26 -10.06
CA ALA A 61 -19.20 8.01 -10.09
C ALA A 61 -18.65 7.65 -8.70
N ASP A 62 -18.43 6.36 -8.47
CA ASP A 62 -17.79 5.86 -7.25
C ASP A 62 -16.32 6.26 -7.20
N ALA A 63 -15.93 6.96 -6.13
CA ALA A 63 -14.56 7.41 -5.95
C ALA A 63 -13.60 6.24 -5.73
N ASP A 64 -14.03 5.15 -5.11
CA ASP A 64 -13.15 4.02 -4.79
C ASP A 64 -12.79 3.22 -6.06
N ASP A 65 -13.76 2.96 -6.97
CA ASP A 65 -13.48 2.35 -8.28
C ASP A 65 -12.55 3.24 -9.13
N LEU A 66 -12.75 4.56 -9.11
CA LEU A 66 -11.83 5.48 -9.79
C LEU A 66 -10.44 5.49 -9.15
N ARG A 67 -10.34 5.29 -7.84
CA ARG A 67 -9.05 5.25 -7.14
C ARG A 67 -8.22 4.08 -7.60
N ASP A 68 -8.83 2.89 -7.64
CA ASP A 68 -8.15 1.67 -8.08
C ASP A 68 -7.66 1.81 -9.54
N ARG A 69 -8.52 2.32 -10.43
CA ARG A 69 -8.15 2.57 -11.83
C ARG A 69 -7.08 3.63 -11.97
N TRP A 70 -7.11 4.67 -11.14
CA TRP A 70 -6.10 5.73 -11.14
C TRP A 70 -4.73 5.20 -10.68
N VAL A 71 -4.71 4.37 -9.64
CA VAL A 71 -3.48 3.71 -9.15
C VAL A 71 -2.91 2.79 -10.23
N ALA A 72 -3.76 1.99 -10.90
CA ALA A 72 -3.34 1.15 -12.02
C ALA A 72 -2.77 1.98 -13.18
N ALA A 73 -3.40 3.11 -13.51
CA ALA A 73 -2.98 3.99 -14.61
C ALA A 73 -1.70 4.79 -14.32
N ARG A 74 -1.42 5.08 -13.05
CA ARG A 74 -0.18 5.72 -12.59
C ARG A 74 1.03 4.83 -12.85
N GLY A 75 0.81 3.51 -12.86
CA GLY A 75 1.86 2.51 -12.94
C GLY A 75 2.71 2.48 -11.67
N ARG A 76 3.30 1.32 -11.38
CA ARG A 76 4.48 1.27 -10.51
C ARG A 76 5.61 1.97 -11.31
N PRO A 77 6.39 2.90 -10.73
CA PRO A 77 7.50 3.50 -11.46
C PRO A 77 8.35 2.38 -12.07
N ALA A 78 8.53 2.41 -13.39
CA ALA A 78 9.29 1.42 -14.15
C ALA A 78 10.81 1.57 -13.96
N THR A 79 11.26 2.29 -12.92
CA THR A 79 12.58 2.06 -12.38
C THR A 79 12.52 0.71 -11.69
N VAL A 80 13.11 -0.30 -12.33
CA VAL A 80 13.58 -1.49 -11.62
C VAL A 80 14.62 -0.97 -10.63
N GLN A 81 14.16 -0.50 -9.46
CA GLN A 81 15.03 -0.36 -8.32
C GLN A 81 15.61 -1.76 -8.11
N PRO A 82 16.96 -1.92 -8.09
CA PRO A 82 17.53 -3.20 -7.73
C PRO A 82 16.88 -3.65 -6.43
N ALA A 83 16.50 -4.93 -6.36
CA ALA A 83 15.86 -5.47 -5.17
C ALA A 83 16.75 -5.11 -3.97
N PRO A 84 16.23 -4.35 -2.99
CA PRO A 84 17.01 -3.93 -1.84
C PRO A 84 17.82 -5.08 -1.23
N ASP A 85 19.06 -4.83 -0.81
CA ASP A 85 19.93 -5.88 -0.28
C ASP A 85 19.29 -6.63 0.91
N TRP A 86 18.52 -5.93 1.73
CA TRP A 86 17.77 -6.54 2.84
C TRP A 86 16.69 -7.55 2.38
N LEU A 87 16.18 -7.42 1.14
CA LEU A 87 15.25 -8.37 0.52
C LEU A 87 15.95 -9.58 -0.09
N THR A 88 17.26 -9.56 -0.27
CA THR A 88 18.02 -10.66 -0.85
C THR A 88 19.03 -11.27 0.12
N SER A 89 19.26 -10.62 1.25
CA SER A 89 20.16 -11.10 2.30
C SER A 89 19.69 -12.45 2.86
N VAL A 90 20.65 -13.36 3.01
CA VAL A 90 20.42 -14.66 3.65
C VAL A 90 20.52 -14.42 5.16
N ARG A 91 19.37 -14.36 5.84
CA ARG A 91 19.30 -14.56 7.30
C ARG A 91 19.01 -16.04 7.54
N THR A 92 19.84 -16.71 8.31
CA THR A 92 19.59 -18.11 8.70
C THR A 92 18.43 -18.17 9.68
N SER A 93 17.66 -19.28 9.69
CA SER A 93 16.51 -19.42 10.59
C SER A 93 16.89 -19.34 12.08
N ALA A 94 18.17 -19.60 12.40
CA ALA A 94 18.75 -19.44 13.73
C ALA A 94 18.85 -17.97 14.19
N ASP A 95 18.78 -17.01 13.28
CA ASP A 95 18.80 -15.55 13.56
C ASP A 95 17.39 -14.94 13.45
N ILE A 96 16.34 -15.77 13.49
CA ILE A 96 14.95 -15.33 13.49
C ILE A 96 14.52 -15.18 14.96
N PRO A 97 14.58 -13.98 15.55
CA PRO A 97 14.06 -13.82 16.89
C PRO A 97 12.54 -13.95 16.82
N GLU A 98 11.98 -14.76 17.73
CA GLU A 98 10.57 -15.13 17.78
C GLU A 98 9.73 -13.84 17.88
N ILE A 99 9.14 -13.40 16.77
CA ILE A 99 8.20 -12.29 16.80
C ILE A 99 6.97 -12.86 17.49
N VAL A 100 6.70 -12.42 18.71
CA VAL A 100 5.57 -12.87 19.51
C VAL A 100 4.27 -12.42 18.81
N THR A 101 3.80 -13.23 17.88
CA THR A 101 2.61 -13.08 17.05
C THR A 101 1.89 -14.43 16.97
N GLY A 102 0.71 -14.48 16.35
CA GLY A 102 -0.10 -15.69 16.29
C GLY A 102 0.51 -16.89 15.53
N LEU A 103 1.47 -16.70 14.61
CA LEU A 103 2.15 -17.78 13.88
C LEU A 103 3.64 -17.45 13.62
N SER A 104 4.49 -18.49 13.63
CA SER A 104 5.86 -18.37 13.11
C SER A 104 5.88 -18.25 11.58
N LEU A 105 7.02 -17.87 10.99
CA LEU A 105 7.19 -17.87 9.54
C LEU A 105 6.90 -19.26 8.94
N GLU A 106 7.42 -20.32 9.58
CA GLU A 106 7.25 -21.70 9.14
C GLU A 106 5.78 -22.12 9.18
N ASP A 107 5.06 -21.78 10.25
CA ASP A 107 3.64 -22.09 10.39
C ASP A 107 2.78 -21.30 9.41
N ALA A 108 3.12 -20.02 9.17
CA ALA A 108 2.44 -19.20 8.18
C ALA A 108 2.60 -19.76 6.76
N VAL A 109 3.80 -20.24 6.42
CA VAL A 109 4.06 -20.93 5.13
C VAL A 109 3.30 -22.25 5.06
N ALA A 110 3.30 -23.05 6.13
CA ALA A 110 2.63 -24.35 6.16
C ALA A 110 1.10 -24.23 6.03
N VAL A 111 0.50 -23.18 6.60
CA VAL A 111 -0.95 -22.97 6.55
C VAL A 111 -1.41 -22.32 5.23
N ALA A 112 -0.52 -21.67 4.48
CA ALA A 112 -0.91 -20.89 3.30
C ALA A 112 -1.67 -21.68 2.21
N PRO A 113 -1.34 -22.95 1.88
CA PRO A 113 -2.08 -23.71 0.87
C PRO A 113 -3.48 -24.12 1.32
N SER A 114 -3.69 -24.33 2.62
CA SER A 114 -4.96 -24.82 3.18
C SER A 114 -5.87 -23.70 3.69
N ASP A 115 -5.30 -22.61 4.20
CA ASP A 115 -6.02 -21.43 4.66
C ASP A 115 -5.25 -20.13 4.28
N PRO A 116 -5.39 -19.68 3.02
CA PRO A 116 -4.77 -18.45 2.54
C PRO A 116 -5.14 -17.21 3.35
N LYS A 117 -6.38 -17.12 3.85
CA LYS A 117 -6.88 -15.95 4.59
C LYS A 117 -6.16 -15.84 5.93
N ARG A 118 -5.99 -16.96 6.63
CA ARG A 118 -5.22 -17.00 7.88
C ARG A 118 -3.75 -16.65 7.68
N ALA A 119 -3.12 -17.15 6.61
CA ALA A 119 -1.74 -16.79 6.26
C ALA A 119 -1.57 -15.29 6.00
N ILE A 120 -2.49 -14.68 5.24
CA ILE A 120 -2.48 -13.22 4.98
C ILE A 120 -2.75 -12.43 6.27
N ALA A 121 -3.70 -12.87 7.10
CA ALA A 121 -4.03 -12.22 8.37
C ALA A 121 -2.83 -12.20 9.33
N SER A 122 -2.13 -13.33 9.46
CA SER A 122 -0.91 -13.42 10.27
C SER A 122 0.21 -12.53 9.72
N SER A 123 0.41 -12.51 8.41
CA SER A 123 1.40 -11.63 7.76
C SER A 123 1.14 -10.15 8.08
N TRP A 124 -0.13 -9.74 8.12
CA TRP A 124 -0.51 -8.38 8.49
C TRP A 124 -0.36 -8.09 9.98
N GLU A 125 -0.69 -9.05 10.84
CA GLU A 125 -0.56 -8.93 12.29
C GLU A 125 0.89 -8.66 12.70
N VAL A 126 1.83 -9.39 12.11
CA VAL A 126 3.27 -9.21 12.32
C VAL A 126 3.69 -7.75 12.05
N LEU A 127 3.26 -7.17 10.94
CA LEU A 127 3.57 -5.77 10.61
C LEU A 127 2.89 -4.77 11.57
N ARG A 128 1.68 -5.07 12.04
CA ARG A 128 0.99 -4.23 13.04
C ARG A 128 1.75 -4.15 14.35
N VAL A 129 2.24 -5.29 14.85
CA VAL A 129 3.00 -5.35 16.10
C VAL A 129 4.30 -4.54 15.98
N CYS A 130 5.05 -4.75 14.90
CA CYS A 130 6.29 -4.02 14.67
C CYS A 130 6.08 -2.52 14.48
N ALA A 131 5.05 -2.10 13.73
CA ALA A 131 4.71 -0.69 13.60
C ALA A 131 4.35 -0.06 14.95
N LEU A 132 3.63 -0.78 15.82
CA LEU A 132 3.31 -0.29 17.17
C LEU A 132 4.57 -0.08 17.99
N GLN A 133 5.53 -1.00 17.94
CA GLN A 133 6.80 -0.88 18.66
C GLN A 133 7.64 0.29 18.13
N LEU A 134 7.79 0.40 16.79
CA LEU A 134 8.49 1.52 16.17
C LEU A 134 7.88 2.87 16.54
N ALA A 135 6.55 2.98 16.47
CA ALA A 135 5.82 4.18 16.85
C ALA A 135 6.03 4.55 18.31
N HIS A 136 5.97 3.56 19.21
CA HIS A 136 6.20 3.77 20.62
C HIS A 136 7.64 4.24 20.91
N CYS A 137 8.64 3.58 20.34
CA CYS A 137 10.05 3.88 20.60
C CYS A 137 10.51 5.21 19.98
N TYR A 138 10.14 5.48 18.72
CA TYR A 138 10.73 6.58 17.95
C TYR A 138 9.81 7.77 17.74
N TYR A 139 8.49 7.59 17.83
CA TYR A 139 7.52 8.64 17.51
C TYR A 139 6.67 9.09 18.69
N GLY A 140 6.69 8.36 19.81
CA GLY A 140 5.93 8.68 21.01
C GLY A 140 4.42 8.65 20.78
N ASP A 141 3.97 7.95 19.73
CA ASP A 141 2.57 7.82 19.35
C ASP A 141 2.15 6.34 19.29
N ILE A 142 0.84 6.11 19.25
CA ILE A 142 0.24 4.81 18.95
C ILE A 142 -0.35 4.98 17.55
N PRO A 143 0.01 4.13 16.56
CA PRO A 143 -0.59 4.18 15.24
C PRO A 143 -2.11 4.09 15.42
N GLY A 144 -2.88 5.08 14.97
CA GLY A 144 -4.32 5.11 15.20
C GLY A 144 -5.02 3.84 14.67
N SER A 145 -6.29 3.62 15.02
CA SER A 145 -6.99 2.35 14.77
C SER A 145 -7.08 1.87 13.31
N TRP A 146 -6.85 2.76 12.34
CA TRP A 146 -6.90 2.45 10.92
C TRP A 146 -5.62 1.76 10.43
N SER A 147 -5.81 0.75 9.57
CA SER A 147 -4.73 0.00 8.93
C SER A 147 -3.82 0.87 8.05
N SER A 148 -4.31 2.00 7.54
CA SER A 148 -3.49 3.01 6.85
C SER A 148 -2.42 3.64 7.73
N ASN A 149 -2.68 3.78 9.03
CA ASN A 149 -1.74 4.41 9.98
C ASN A 149 -0.53 3.51 10.23
N VAL A 150 -0.72 2.19 10.18
CA VAL A 150 0.35 1.19 10.28
C VAL A 150 1.30 1.34 9.10
N VAL A 151 0.78 1.53 7.88
CA VAL A 151 1.60 1.77 6.69
C VAL A 151 2.31 3.12 6.77
N GLU A 152 1.67 4.15 7.33
CA GLU A 152 2.27 5.46 7.56
C GLU A 152 3.47 5.40 8.51
N THR A 153 3.43 4.57 9.56
CA THR A 153 4.61 4.36 10.43
C THR A 153 5.81 3.86 9.65
N TYR A 154 5.63 2.88 8.75
CA TYR A 154 6.73 2.40 7.91
C TYR A 154 7.21 3.44 6.90
N GLN A 155 6.32 4.28 6.37
CA GLN A 155 6.69 5.40 5.49
C GLN A 155 7.54 6.44 6.24
N ARG A 156 7.18 6.75 7.49
CA ARG A 156 7.97 7.65 8.34
C ARG A 156 9.33 7.04 8.63
N ALA A 157 9.39 5.78 9.04
CA ALA A 157 10.65 5.10 9.36
C ALA A 157 11.59 5.00 8.15
N GLU A 158 11.06 4.75 6.95
CA GLU A 158 11.83 4.79 5.70
C GLU A 158 12.35 6.20 5.38
N LYS A 159 11.52 7.22 5.58
CA LYS A 159 11.87 8.63 5.32
C LYS A 159 12.92 9.16 6.30
N ASP A 160 12.84 8.73 7.55
CA ASP A 160 13.74 9.15 8.62
C ASP A 160 15.07 8.39 8.60
N GLY A 161 15.23 7.40 7.71
CA GLY A 161 16.44 6.60 7.55
C GLY A 161 16.52 5.39 8.49
N LEU A 162 15.60 5.26 9.44
CA LEU A 162 15.54 4.15 10.41
C LEU A 162 15.38 2.80 9.75
N LEU A 163 14.61 2.74 8.66
CA LEU A 163 14.42 1.53 7.88
C LEU A 163 14.89 1.73 6.44
N PRO A 164 15.38 0.65 5.79
CA PRO A 164 15.90 0.73 4.44
C PRO A 164 14.80 1.07 3.41
N ALA A 165 15.20 1.58 2.25
CA ALA A 165 14.25 1.90 1.17
C ALA A 165 13.42 0.68 0.75
N GLY A 166 12.15 0.93 0.41
CA GLY A 166 11.19 -0.08 -0.08
C GLY A 166 10.36 -0.77 0.99
N VAL A 167 10.63 -0.55 2.28
CA VAL A 167 9.83 -1.13 3.38
C VAL A 167 8.37 -0.66 3.35
N ALA A 168 8.11 0.60 3.01
CA ALA A 168 6.75 1.12 2.88
C ALA A 168 5.99 0.45 1.73
N ALA A 169 6.68 0.12 0.64
CA ALA A 169 6.07 -0.58 -0.49
C ALA A 169 5.69 -2.02 -0.12
N VAL A 170 6.51 -2.68 0.70
CA VAL A 170 6.19 -4.00 1.25
C VAL A 170 5.00 -3.92 2.20
N ALA A 171 5.01 -3.00 3.17
CA ALA A 171 3.90 -2.80 4.10
C ALA A 171 2.58 -2.52 3.37
N HIS A 172 2.60 -1.67 2.34
CA HIS A 172 1.44 -1.40 1.50
C HIS A 172 0.96 -2.64 0.74
N THR A 173 1.86 -3.48 0.24
CA THR A 173 1.49 -4.71 -0.49
C THR A 173 0.79 -5.70 0.44
N VAL A 174 1.35 -5.93 1.64
CA VAL A 174 0.75 -6.82 2.64
C VAL A 174 -0.59 -6.28 3.11
N HIS A 175 -0.66 -4.97 3.39
CA HIS A 175 -1.90 -4.28 3.76
C HIS A 175 -3.00 -4.46 2.70
N TYR A 176 -2.67 -4.19 1.43
CA TYR A 176 -3.61 -4.28 0.32
C TYR A 176 -4.18 -5.69 0.20
N ARG A 177 -3.33 -6.73 0.24
CA ARG A 177 -3.76 -8.13 0.17
C ARG A 177 -4.58 -8.56 1.39
N HIS A 178 -4.25 -8.04 2.57
CA HIS A 178 -5.06 -8.26 3.77
C HIS A 178 -6.46 -7.67 3.64
N VAL A 179 -6.57 -6.44 3.13
CA VAL A 179 -7.86 -5.79 2.90
C VAL A 179 -8.66 -6.56 1.84
N GLU A 180 -8.06 -6.91 0.71
CA GLU A 180 -8.73 -7.68 -0.34
C GLU A 180 -9.28 -9.02 0.16
N ALA A 181 -8.52 -9.74 0.99
CA ALA A 181 -8.93 -11.04 1.54
C ALA A 181 -10.19 -10.99 2.44
N GLN A 182 -10.55 -9.80 2.94
CA GLN A 182 -11.77 -9.59 3.74
C GLN A 182 -13.04 -9.50 2.86
N PHE A 183 -12.90 -9.20 1.56
CA PHE A 183 -14.03 -9.12 0.64
C PHE A 183 -14.33 -10.50 0.04
N PRO A 184 -15.57 -11.01 0.15
CA PRO A 184 -15.93 -12.34 -0.37
C PRO A 184 -15.77 -12.50 -1.88
N ASP A 185 -15.93 -11.42 -2.65
CA ASP A 185 -15.97 -11.44 -4.11
C ASP A 185 -14.58 -11.30 -4.77
N LYS A 186 -13.51 -11.13 -3.97
CA LYS A 186 -12.15 -10.97 -4.47
C LYS A 186 -11.45 -12.32 -4.56
N GLU A 187 -10.81 -12.58 -5.71
CA GLU A 187 -9.97 -13.76 -5.88
C GLU A 187 -8.78 -13.73 -4.92
N LEU A 188 -8.50 -14.87 -4.29
CA LEU A 188 -7.36 -15.01 -3.40
C LEU A 188 -6.06 -15.13 -4.22
N PRO A 189 -4.92 -14.66 -3.68
CA PRO A 189 -3.64 -14.78 -4.36
C PRO A 189 -3.25 -16.25 -4.61
N SER A 190 -2.46 -16.48 -5.64
CA SER A 190 -1.85 -17.79 -5.89
C SER A 190 -0.94 -18.22 -4.73
N THR A 191 -0.69 -19.53 -4.57
CA THR A 191 0.21 -20.04 -3.51
C THR A 191 1.61 -19.41 -3.57
N ALA A 192 2.13 -19.17 -4.78
CA ALA A 192 3.42 -18.51 -4.96
C ALA A 192 3.40 -17.05 -4.46
N GLU A 193 2.34 -16.30 -4.75
CA GLU A 193 2.15 -14.94 -4.24
C GLU A 193 1.94 -14.93 -2.72
N LEU A 194 1.23 -15.91 -2.15
CA LEU A 194 1.09 -16.05 -0.70
C LEU A 194 2.44 -16.23 -0.02
N PHE A 195 3.30 -17.12 -0.54
CA PHE A 195 4.66 -17.29 -0.02
C PHE A 195 5.48 -16.00 -0.11
N GLN A 196 5.35 -15.24 -1.20
CA GLN A 196 6.00 -13.93 -1.31
C GLN A 196 5.48 -12.95 -0.25
N ILE A 197 4.16 -12.83 -0.07
CA ILE A 197 3.54 -11.95 0.94
C ILE A 197 4.05 -12.29 2.33
N ILE A 198 4.05 -13.58 2.70
CA ILE A 198 4.52 -14.07 3.98
C ILE A 198 6.00 -13.70 4.16
N VAL A 199 6.88 -14.12 3.26
CA VAL A 199 8.33 -13.90 3.39
C VAL A 199 8.67 -12.41 3.46
N LEU A 200 7.99 -11.57 2.66
CA LEU A 200 8.19 -10.12 2.69
C LEU A 200 7.75 -9.50 4.01
N ALA A 201 6.60 -9.91 4.55
CA ALA A 201 6.09 -9.42 5.82
C ALA A 201 7.06 -9.76 6.98
N TYR A 202 7.47 -11.01 7.10
CA TYR A 202 8.38 -11.44 8.17
C TYR A 202 9.77 -10.81 8.03
N ARG A 203 10.30 -10.66 6.81
CA ARG A 203 11.58 -9.96 6.60
C ARG A 203 11.52 -8.49 7.01
N LEU A 204 10.46 -7.79 6.63
CA LEU A 204 10.24 -6.41 7.04
C LEU A 204 10.15 -6.31 8.58
N ALA A 205 9.42 -7.22 9.19
CA ALA A 205 9.25 -7.26 10.63
C ALA A 205 10.58 -7.46 11.37
N TRP A 206 11.49 -8.27 10.84
CA TRP A 206 12.85 -8.38 11.39
C TRP A 206 13.64 -7.08 11.26
N GLN A 207 13.56 -6.37 10.13
CA GLN A 207 14.21 -5.05 10.01
C GLN A 207 13.69 -4.08 11.07
N ALA A 208 12.38 -4.04 11.27
CA ALA A 208 11.75 -3.20 12.29
C ALA A 208 12.19 -3.57 13.71
N ARG A 209 12.31 -4.86 13.99
CA ARG A 209 12.72 -5.35 15.31
C ARG A 209 14.17 -5.02 15.62
N ASP A 210 15.09 -5.22 14.67
CA ASP A 210 16.51 -4.86 14.86
C ASP A 210 16.65 -3.39 15.29
N VAL A 211 15.88 -2.50 14.64
CA VAL A 211 15.87 -1.06 14.97
C VAL A 211 15.33 -0.81 16.38
N VAL A 212 14.26 -1.50 16.78
CA VAL A 212 13.70 -1.38 18.14
C VAL A 212 14.66 -1.92 19.19
N GLU A 213 15.32 -3.07 18.96
CA GLU A 213 16.30 -3.64 19.88
C GLU A 213 17.49 -2.69 20.08
N ILE A 214 18.01 -2.09 18.99
CA ILE A 214 19.05 -1.05 19.06
C ILE A 214 18.59 0.15 19.92
N TYR A 215 17.34 0.58 19.77
CA TYR A 215 16.78 1.66 20.59
C TYR A 215 16.75 1.30 22.08
N GLU A 216 16.26 0.10 22.42
CA GLU A 216 16.16 -0.40 23.79
C GLU A 216 17.53 -0.54 24.46
N GLU A 217 18.55 -1.00 23.72
CA GLU A 217 19.92 -1.12 24.21
C GLU A 217 20.61 0.23 24.40
N THR A 218 20.39 1.19 23.50
CA THR A 218 21.13 2.46 23.49
C THR A 218 20.40 3.61 24.21
N GLY A 219 19.10 3.48 24.45
CA GLY A 219 18.23 4.49 25.06
C GLY A 219 18.15 5.80 24.27
N LYS A 220 18.59 5.80 23.00
CA LYS A 220 18.62 6.98 22.13
C LYS A 220 18.16 6.60 20.72
N PRO A 221 17.35 7.44 20.05
CA PRO A 221 17.04 7.24 18.64
C PRO A 221 18.32 7.42 17.82
N GLN A 222 18.84 6.35 17.25
CA GLN A 222 19.92 6.40 16.26
C GLN A 222 19.33 6.25 14.85
N PRO A 223 19.72 7.13 13.90
CA PRO A 223 19.32 7.05 12.50
C PRO A 223 20.04 5.94 11.74
#